data_AF-A0A920VCB8-F1
#
_entry.id   AF-A0A920VCB8-F1
#
_cell.length_a   1.000
_cell.length_b   1.000
_cell.length_c   1.000
_cell.angle_alpha   90.00
_cell.angle_beta   90.00
_cell.angle_gamma   90.00
#
_symmetry.space_group_name_H-M   'P 1'
#
loop_
_entity.id
_entity.type
_entity.pdbx_description
1 polymer ?
#
loop_
_entity_poly.entity_id
_entity_poly.type
_entity_poly.pdbx_seq_one_letter_code
_entity_poly.pdbx_strand_id
1 'polypeptide(L)'
;MMLLANIALPALFQRFQVDPNEFQKERAYIERNIESTRAAYQLDQVEQISVPAVSNLDADVIAENLTVIENIRLWDVEPLQDAYNQLQFMELYYNFLNMDSDRYVLDGRLRQVLLAARELDPDNLPADARNWVNRRLQYTHGYGLAMSPATGFTPEEGRPEFFIQDIPIRGKIPIERPELYYGESPARSLS
;
A
#
# COMPACT_ATOMS: atom_id res chain seq x y z
N MET A 1 1.36 -39.64 -25.49
CA MET A 1 1.22 -38.95 -26.78
C MET A 1 0.01 -38.01 -26.83
N MET A 2 -1.22 -38.46 -26.50
CA MET A 2 -2.43 -37.60 -26.55
C MET A 2 -2.41 -36.37 -25.62
N LEU A 3 -1.79 -36.47 -24.44
CA LEU A 3 -1.68 -35.34 -23.52
C LEU A 3 -0.80 -34.20 -24.06
N LEU A 4 0.31 -34.54 -24.71
CA LEU A 4 1.21 -33.57 -25.33
C LEU A 4 0.53 -32.87 -26.50
N ALA A 5 -0.26 -33.59 -27.29
CA ALA A 5 -1.04 -33.00 -28.38
C ALA A 5 -2.10 -32.01 -27.87
N ASN A 6 -2.82 -32.36 -26.79
CA ASN A 6 -3.83 -31.48 -26.19
C ASN A 6 -3.28 -30.19 -25.59
N ILE A 7 -2.01 -30.16 -25.17
CA ILE A 7 -1.37 -28.95 -24.66
C ILE A 7 -0.68 -28.16 -25.80
N ALA A 8 -0.03 -28.86 -26.73
CA ALA A 8 0.75 -28.23 -27.78
C ALA A 8 -0.11 -27.56 -28.87
N LEU A 9 -1.24 -28.17 -29.24
CA LEU A 9 -2.12 -27.61 -30.29
C LEU A 9 -2.74 -26.26 -29.91
N PRO A 10 -3.35 -26.10 -28.72
CA PRO A 10 -3.87 -24.80 -28.28
C PRO A 10 -2.76 -23.75 -28.15
N ALA A 11 -1.60 -24.12 -27.61
CA ALA A 11 -0.47 -23.19 -27.45
C ALA A 11 0.06 -22.66 -28.80
N LEU A 12 0.12 -23.52 -29.82
CA LEU A 12 0.51 -23.11 -31.17
C LEU A 12 -0.58 -22.24 -31.84
N PHE A 13 -1.86 -22.58 -31.65
CA PHE A 13 -2.95 -21.76 -32.15
C PHE A 13 -2.97 -20.37 -31.49
N GLN A 14 -2.76 -20.29 -30.17
CA GLN A 14 -2.62 -19.03 -29.45
C GLN A 14 -1.51 -18.18 -30.07
N ARG A 15 -0.30 -18.73 -30.18
CA ARG A 15 0.89 -18.00 -30.62
C ARG A 15 0.85 -17.48 -32.05
N PHE A 16 0.26 -18.24 -32.98
CA PHE A 16 0.30 -17.89 -34.40
C PHE A 16 -1.01 -17.29 -34.92
N GLN A 17 -2.13 -17.54 -34.24
CA GLN A 17 -3.44 -17.11 -34.70
C GLN A 17 -4.03 -16.06 -33.74
N VAL A 18 -3.89 -16.20 -32.43
CA VAL A 18 -4.50 -15.28 -31.46
C VAL A 18 -3.59 -14.09 -31.15
N ASP A 19 -2.36 -14.29 -30.65
CA ASP A 19 -1.43 -13.22 -30.27
C ASP A 19 -1.29 -12.08 -31.32
N PRO A 20 -1.25 -12.35 -32.64
CA PRO A 20 -1.15 -11.29 -33.64
C PRO A 20 -2.39 -10.37 -33.76
N ASN A 21 -3.56 -10.81 -33.28
CA ASN A 21 -4.82 -10.05 -33.31
C ASN A 21 -5.75 -10.46 -32.14
N GLU A 22 -5.16 -10.52 -30.94
CA GLU A 22 -5.76 -11.12 -29.74
C GLU A 22 -7.02 -10.35 -29.32
N PHE A 23 -6.95 -9.02 -29.32
CA PHE A 23 -8.07 -8.16 -28.94
C PHE A 23 -9.32 -8.39 -29.80
N GLN A 24 -9.19 -8.66 -31.11
CA GLN A 24 -10.37 -8.95 -31.93
C GLN A 24 -10.89 -10.39 -31.72
N LYS A 25 -9.99 -11.35 -31.48
CA LYS A 25 -10.36 -12.77 -31.36
C LYS A 25 -10.91 -13.12 -29.98
N GLU A 26 -10.47 -12.40 -28.94
CA GLU A 26 -10.89 -12.64 -27.57
C GLU A 26 -12.02 -11.70 -27.10
N ARG A 27 -12.37 -10.66 -27.88
CA ARG A 27 -13.42 -9.68 -27.50
C ARG A 27 -14.68 -10.32 -26.95
N ALA A 28 -15.23 -11.32 -27.64
CA ALA A 28 -16.47 -11.98 -27.22
C ALA A 28 -16.32 -12.75 -25.90
N TYR A 29 -15.12 -13.24 -25.58
CA TYR A 29 -14.85 -13.90 -24.29
C TYR A 29 -14.63 -12.87 -23.17
N ILE A 30 -13.96 -11.75 -23.47
CA ILE A 30 -13.78 -10.63 -22.56
C ILE A 30 -15.15 -10.02 -22.21
N GLU A 31 -16.01 -9.74 -23.19
CA GLU A 31 -17.37 -9.24 -22.97
C GLU A 31 -18.19 -10.18 -22.08
N ARG A 32 -18.19 -11.48 -22.39
CA ARG A 32 -18.86 -12.49 -21.55
C ARG A 32 -18.32 -12.53 -20.12
N ASN A 33 -17.00 -12.38 -19.94
CA ASN A 33 -16.39 -12.37 -18.63
C ASN A 33 -16.77 -11.10 -17.84
N ILE A 34 -16.79 -9.94 -18.49
CA ILE A 34 -17.25 -8.68 -17.90
C ILE A 34 -18.72 -8.80 -17.48
N GLU A 35 -19.59 -9.28 -18.36
CA GLU A 35 -21.02 -9.48 -18.05
C GLU A 35 -21.22 -10.45 -16.88
N SER A 36 -20.54 -11.59 -16.90
CA SER A 36 -20.64 -12.61 -15.85
C SER A 36 -20.15 -12.08 -14.50
N THR A 37 -19.03 -11.35 -14.50
CA THR A 37 -18.46 -10.76 -13.28
C THR A 37 -19.37 -9.65 -12.75
N ARG A 38 -19.91 -8.80 -13.63
CA ARG A 38 -20.87 -7.77 -13.24
C ARG A 38 -22.12 -8.39 -12.60
N ALA A 39 -22.68 -9.44 -13.20
CA ALA A 39 -23.83 -10.15 -12.63
C ALA A 39 -23.50 -10.84 -11.30
N ALA A 40 -22.34 -11.49 -11.18
CA ALA A 40 -21.91 -12.17 -9.95
C ALA A 40 -21.77 -11.22 -8.76
N TYR A 41 -21.28 -10.00 -9.02
CA TYR A 41 -21.16 -8.93 -8.02
C TYR A 41 -22.38 -7.99 -7.99
N GLN A 42 -23.48 -8.30 -8.70
CA GLN A 42 -24.71 -7.49 -8.80
C GLN A 42 -24.48 -6.04 -9.29
N LEU A 43 -23.41 -5.82 -10.04
CA LEU A 43 -23.05 -4.53 -10.67
C LEU A 43 -23.86 -4.25 -11.94
N ASP A 44 -24.73 -5.16 -12.35
CA ASP A 44 -25.74 -4.97 -13.39
C ASP A 44 -27.00 -4.26 -12.86
N GLN A 45 -27.19 -4.20 -11.54
CA GLN A 45 -28.35 -3.60 -10.88
C GLN A 45 -28.05 -2.29 -10.16
N VAL A 46 -26.81 -1.79 -10.26
CA VAL A 46 -26.40 -0.53 -9.63
C VAL A 46 -26.84 0.67 -10.46
N GLU A 47 -27.36 1.68 -9.78
CA GLU A 47 -27.64 2.97 -10.40
C GLU A 47 -26.32 3.73 -10.61
N GLN A 48 -25.99 4.00 -11.87
CA GLN A 48 -24.85 4.85 -12.20
C GLN A 48 -25.26 6.32 -12.05
N ILE A 49 -24.88 6.92 -10.93
CA ILE A 49 -25.05 8.35 -10.70
C ILE A 49 -23.83 9.04 -11.29
N SER A 50 -24.03 9.75 -12.41
CA SER A 50 -23.02 10.68 -12.91
C SER A 50 -22.97 11.88 -11.98
N VAL A 51 -21.86 12.07 -11.30
CA VAL A 51 -21.59 13.28 -10.52
C VAL A 51 -20.82 14.23 -11.44
N PRO A 52 -21.49 15.17 -12.13
CA PRO A 52 -20.78 16.14 -12.96
C PRO A 52 -19.82 16.93 -12.07
N ALA A 53 -18.57 17.05 -12.51
CA ALA A 53 -17.61 17.93 -11.87
C ALA A 53 -18.17 19.36 -11.92
N VAL A 54 -18.55 19.90 -10.76
CA VAL A 54 -19.07 21.27 -10.67
C VAL A 54 -17.90 22.21 -10.97
N SER A 55 -17.99 22.93 -12.09
CA SER A 55 -16.89 23.73 -12.63
C SER A 55 -16.65 25.07 -11.93
N ASN A 56 -17.53 25.45 -10.99
CA ASN A 56 -17.33 26.65 -10.17
C ASN A 56 -16.75 26.25 -8.80
N LEU A 57 -15.41 26.15 -8.75
CA LEU A 57 -14.68 26.22 -7.50
C LEU A 57 -14.52 27.70 -7.13
N ASP A 58 -15.25 28.16 -6.12
CA ASP A 58 -15.04 29.49 -5.52
C ASP A 58 -14.41 29.34 -4.12
N ALA A 59 -13.83 30.40 -3.58
CA ALA A 59 -13.22 30.44 -2.27
C ALA A 59 -14.20 30.01 -1.16
N ASP A 60 -15.48 30.36 -1.28
CA ASP A 60 -16.52 29.97 -0.32
C ASP A 60 -16.73 28.44 -0.33
N VAL A 61 -16.77 27.81 -1.52
CA VAL A 61 -16.90 26.35 -1.64
C VAL A 61 -15.69 25.64 -1.02
N ILE A 62 -14.48 26.17 -1.21
CA ILE A 62 -13.27 25.63 -0.58
C ILE A 62 -13.34 25.77 0.95
N ALA A 63 -13.75 26.93 1.44
CA ALA A 63 -13.87 27.21 2.88
C ALA A 63 -14.89 26.30 3.56
N GLU A 64 -16.02 26.01 2.89
CA GLU A 64 -17.06 25.10 3.39
C GLU A 64 -16.64 23.63 3.35
N ASN A 65 -15.66 23.25 2.51
CA ASN A 65 -15.24 21.87 2.30
C ASN A 65 -13.80 21.57 2.75
N LEU A 66 -13.23 22.39 3.63
CA LEU A 66 -11.86 22.21 4.13
C LEU A 66 -11.62 20.81 4.70
N THR A 67 -12.57 20.23 5.44
CA THR A 67 -12.44 18.87 5.97
C THR A 67 -12.28 17.83 4.86
N VAL A 68 -12.97 17.97 3.73
CA VAL A 68 -12.81 17.06 2.60
C VAL A 68 -11.42 17.23 2.00
N ILE A 69 -11.05 18.47 1.67
CA ILE A 69 -9.78 18.80 1.02
C ILE A 69 -8.59 18.32 1.86
N GLU A 70 -8.65 18.52 3.18
CA GLU A 70 -7.64 18.12 4.14
C GLU A 70 -7.49 16.60 4.33
N ASN A 71 -8.41 15.80 3.76
CA ASN A 71 -8.47 14.35 3.92
C ASN A 71 -8.52 13.59 2.58
N ILE A 72 -8.35 14.26 1.44
CA ILE A 72 -8.23 13.59 0.14
C ILE A 72 -6.92 12.80 0.12
N ARG A 73 -7.01 11.49 -0.05
CA ARG A 73 -5.83 10.64 -0.15
C ARG A 73 -5.16 10.84 -1.52
N LEU A 74 -3.97 11.43 -1.51
CA LEU A 74 -3.14 11.62 -2.70
C LEU A 74 -2.19 10.44 -2.95
N TRP A 75 -1.89 9.66 -1.91
CA TRP A 75 -0.96 8.55 -1.96
C TRP A 75 -1.66 7.22 -2.22
N ASP A 76 -1.07 6.43 -3.11
CA ASP A 76 -1.34 4.99 -3.17
C ASP A 76 -0.50 4.25 -2.11
N VAL A 77 -0.99 3.11 -1.64
CA VAL A 77 -0.46 2.38 -0.48
C VAL A 77 0.89 1.73 -0.81
N GLU A 78 0.99 1.03 -1.95
CA GLU A 78 2.20 0.29 -2.33
C GLU A 78 3.39 1.23 -2.62
N PRO A 79 3.26 2.30 -3.45
CA PRO A 79 4.37 3.22 -3.69
C PRO A 79 4.79 3.98 -2.43
N LEU A 80 3.86 4.25 -1.52
CA LEU A 80 4.17 4.91 -0.25
C LEU A 80 4.96 3.99 0.69
N GLN A 81 4.63 2.71 0.71
CA GLN A 81 5.40 1.70 1.45
C GLN A 81 6.85 1.62 0.94
N ASP A 82 7.04 1.59 -0.37
CA ASP A 82 8.39 1.62 -0.97
C ASP A 82 9.13 2.90 -0.60
N ALA A 83 8.44 4.05 -0.65
CA ALA A 83 9.02 5.32 -0.23
C ALA A 83 9.40 5.31 1.26
N TYR A 84 8.62 4.69 2.14
CA TYR A 84 8.99 4.51 3.55
C TYR A 84 10.25 3.65 3.66
N ASN A 85 10.28 2.48 3.01
CA ASN A 85 11.44 1.60 3.02
C ASN A 85 12.69 2.18 2.36
N GLN A 86 12.58 3.27 1.60
CA GLN A 86 13.71 4.02 1.05
C GLN A 86 14.12 5.21 1.93
N LEU A 87 13.15 6.03 2.35
CA LEU A 87 13.39 7.29 3.06
C LEU A 87 13.63 7.11 4.56
N GLN A 88 13.11 6.02 5.11
CA GLN A 88 13.18 5.68 6.52
C GLN A 88 14.09 4.46 6.78
N PHE A 89 14.94 4.14 5.81
CA PHE A 89 15.93 3.06 5.85
C PHE A 89 17.14 3.47 6.70
N MET A 90 17.02 3.29 8.01
CA MET A 90 18.09 3.63 8.96
C MET A 90 18.83 2.39 9.46
N GLU A 91 18.13 1.27 9.56
CA GLU A 91 18.63 0.02 10.13
C GLU A 91 18.19 -1.13 9.24
N LEU A 92 19.13 -2.01 8.88
CA LEU A 92 18.90 -3.08 7.90
C LEU A 92 17.84 -4.09 8.36
N TYR A 93 17.68 -4.26 9.66
CA TYR A 93 16.78 -5.25 10.26
C TYR A 93 15.38 -4.71 10.54
N TYR A 94 15.06 -3.48 10.12
CA TYR A 94 13.71 -2.96 10.20
C TYR A 94 13.09 -2.81 8.83
N ASN A 95 11.80 -3.13 8.73
CA ASN A 95 11.06 -3.06 7.48
C ASN A 95 9.62 -2.58 7.73
N PHE A 96 9.05 -1.86 6.76
CA PHE A 96 7.62 -1.55 6.72
C PHE A 96 6.95 -2.56 5.79
N LEU A 97 6.12 -3.42 6.36
CA LEU A 97 5.52 -4.56 5.64
C LEU A 97 4.12 -4.29 5.12
N ASN A 98 3.40 -3.38 5.76
CA ASN A 98 2.07 -2.96 5.40
C ASN A 98 1.84 -1.51 5.81
N MET A 99 1.04 -0.82 5.03
CA MET A 99 0.67 0.58 5.19
C MET A 99 -0.83 0.65 5.48
N ASP A 100 -1.17 1.15 6.67
CA ASP A 100 -2.54 1.34 7.11
C ASP A 100 -3.02 2.77 6.84
N SER A 101 -4.32 2.91 6.57
CA SER A 101 -5.00 4.20 6.45
C SER A 101 -5.99 4.37 7.59
N ASP A 102 -5.86 5.45 8.34
CA ASP A 102 -6.72 5.73 9.49
C ASP A 102 -6.93 7.25 9.66
N ARG A 103 -7.79 7.66 10.60
CA ARG A 103 -8.13 9.06 10.86
C ARG A 103 -7.96 9.40 12.33
N TYR A 104 -7.16 10.44 12.59
CA TYR A 104 -6.89 10.94 13.94
C TYR A 104 -7.21 12.42 14.06
N VAL A 105 -7.53 12.86 15.27
CA VAL A 105 -7.64 14.29 15.57
C VAL A 105 -6.26 14.84 15.89
N LEU A 106 -5.71 15.62 14.98
CA LEU A 106 -4.39 16.27 15.09
C LEU A 106 -4.59 17.78 15.08
N ASP A 107 -4.01 18.49 16.06
CA ASP A 107 -4.17 19.94 16.24
C ASP A 107 -5.66 20.40 16.19
N GLY A 108 -6.56 19.60 16.79
CA GLY A 108 -8.00 19.88 16.83
C GLY A 108 -8.76 19.61 15.52
N ARG A 109 -8.10 19.09 14.49
CA ARG A 109 -8.71 18.77 13.18
C ARG A 109 -8.64 17.28 12.89
N LEU A 110 -9.70 16.74 12.30
CA LEU A 110 -9.70 15.36 11.82
C LEU A 110 -8.82 15.26 10.56
N ARG A 111 -7.80 14.40 10.63
CA ARG A 111 -6.80 14.19 9.58
C ARG A 111 -6.67 12.72 9.27
N GLN A 112 -6.79 12.40 8.00
CA GLN A 112 -6.51 11.08 7.45
C GLN A 112 -5.00 10.97 7.30
N VAL A 113 -4.48 9.86 7.81
CA VAL A 113 -3.07 9.55 7.83
C VAL A 113 -2.85 8.18 7.22
N LEU A 114 -1.64 8.02 6.69
CA LEU A 114 -1.10 6.75 6.27
C LEU A 114 0.06 6.45 7.21
N LEU A 115 0.08 5.24 7.77
CA LEU A 115 1.05 4.86 8.79
C LEU A 115 1.50 3.42 8.59
N ALA A 116 2.71 3.12 9.02
CA ALA A 116 3.21 1.75 9.03
C ALA A 116 4.08 1.54 10.24
N ALA A 117 3.88 0.39 10.89
CA ALA A 117 4.74 -0.04 11.99
C ALA A 117 6.12 -0.42 11.44
N ARG A 118 7.17 -0.02 12.15
CA ARG A 118 8.54 -0.41 11.80
C ARG A 118 8.84 -1.75 12.45
N GLU A 119 8.68 -2.81 11.68
CA GLU A 119 8.76 -4.17 12.17
C GLU A 119 10.18 -4.73 12.10
N LEU A 120 10.50 -5.61 13.04
CA LEU A 120 11.77 -6.33 13.04
C LEU A 120 11.73 -7.48 12.03
N ASP A 121 12.75 -7.51 11.17
CA ASP A 121 13.07 -8.62 10.27
C ASP A 121 14.52 -9.08 10.51
N PRO A 122 14.73 -10.10 11.37
CA PRO A 122 16.07 -10.61 11.66
C PRO A 122 16.74 -11.33 10.47
N ASP A 123 16.01 -11.61 9.39
CA ASP A 123 16.56 -12.26 8.21
C ASP A 123 17.29 -11.26 7.30
N ASN A 124 17.00 -9.96 7.43
CA ASN A 124 17.73 -8.87 6.77
C ASN A 124 19.09 -8.54 7.43
N LEU A 125 19.38 -9.12 8.60
CA LEU A 125 20.71 -9.02 9.18
C LEU A 125 21.76 -9.70 8.26
N PRO A 126 22.99 -9.16 8.18
CA PRO A 126 24.12 -9.83 7.53
C PRO A 126 24.31 -11.28 8.02
N ALA A 127 24.80 -12.17 7.16
CA ALA A 127 24.86 -13.61 7.45
C ALA A 127 25.64 -13.96 8.73
N ASP A 128 26.74 -13.26 8.99
CA ASP A 128 27.56 -13.34 10.19
C ASP A 128 26.86 -12.79 11.44
N ALA A 129 25.98 -11.81 11.28
CA ALA A 129 25.16 -11.23 12.34
C ALA A 129 23.87 -12.03 12.66
N ARG A 130 23.48 -13.01 11.83
CA ARG A 130 22.28 -13.86 12.02
C ARG A 130 22.47 -14.98 13.06
N ASN A 131 23.28 -14.75 14.09
CA ASN A 131 23.51 -15.71 15.17
C ASN A 131 22.36 -15.71 16.22
N TRP A 132 22.33 -16.72 17.09
CA TRP A 132 21.28 -16.89 18.09
C TRP A 132 21.20 -15.70 19.06
N VAL A 133 22.33 -15.15 19.49
CA VAL A 133 22.38 -14.01 20.43
C VAL A 133 21.67 -12.80 19.83
N ASN A 134 22.00 -12.47 18.58
CA ASN A 134 21.39 -11.34 17.90
C ASN A 134 19.88 -11.55 17.68
N ARG A 135 19.47 -12.76 17.28
CA ARG A 135 18.06 -13.10 17.02
C ARG A 135 17.19 -13.22 18.27
N ARG A 136 17.79 -13.50 19.44
CA ARG A 136 17.02 -13.84 20.65
C ARG A 136 17.23 -12.90 21.82
N LEU A 137 18.34 -12.16 21.87
CA LEU A 137 18.69 -11.29 22.99
C LEU A 137 18.87 -9.82 22.56
N GLN A 138 19.44 -9.57 21.37
CA GLN A 138 19.71 -8.20 20.93
C GLN A 138 18.51 -7.59 20.19
N TYR A 139 18.12 -8.18 19.07
CA TYR A 139 17.03 -7.70 18.21
C TYR A 139 15.78 -8.51 18.52
N THR A 140 14.90 -7.95 19.35
CA THR A 140 13.78 -8.69 19.97
C THR A 140 12.41 -8.12 19.65
N HIS A 141 12.34 -6.87 19.16
CA HIS A 141 11.11 -6.13 18.88
C HIS A 141 11.35 -5.14 17.73
N GLY A 142 10.26 -4.74 17.06
CA GLY A 142 10.22 -3.60 16.14
C GLY A 142 10.31 -2.26 16.89
N TYR A 143 10.35 -1.15 16.16
CA TYR A 143 10.60 0.17 16.75
C TYR A 143 9.73 1.29 16.17
N GLY A 144 8.64 1.58 16.86
CA GLY A 144 7.72 2.66 16.56
C GLY A 144 7.03 2.49 15.21
N LEU A 145 6.79 3.62 14.57
CA LEU A 145 6.11 3.69 13.28
C LEU A 145 6.53 4.96 12.54
N ALA A 146 6.30 4.98 11.23
CA ALA A 146 6.31 6.20 10.44
C ALA A 146 4.86 6.57 10.09
N MET A 147 4.58 7.87 10.01
CA MET A 147 3.23 8.37 9.73
C MET A 147 3.31 9.60 8.84
N SER A 148 2.49 9.61 7.80
CA SER A 148 2.34 10.70 6.84
C SER A 148 0.88 11.15 6.78
N PRO A 149 0.61 12.44 6.52
CA PRO A 149 -0.72 12.83 6.10
C PRO A 149 -1.09 12.13 4.79
N ALA A 150 -2.37 11.81 4.62
CA ALA A 150 -2.87 11.30 3.35
C ALA A 150 -2.81 12.36 2.23
N THR A 151 -2.74 13.64 2.61
CA THR A 151 -2.58 14.80 1.73
C THR A 151 -1.16 15.34 1.78
N GLY A 152 -0.68 15.89 0.68
CA GLY A 152 0.54 16.69 0.65
C GLY A 152 1.81 15.88 0.40
N PHE A 153 2.82 16.60 -0.07
CA PHE A 153 4.14 16.10 -0.43
C PHE A 153 5.13 17.27 -0.34
N THR A 154 6.41 16.96 -0.18
CA THR A 154 7.45 17.98 -0.18
C THR A 154 7.47 18.72 -1.52
N PRO A 155 7.41 20.06 -1.54
CA PRO A 155 7.35 20.82 -2.80
C PRO A 155 8.54 20.60 -3.72
N GLU A 156 9.73 20.29 -3.17
CA GLU A 156 10.95 20.16 -3.94
C GLU A 156 11.09 18.79 -4.63
N GLU A 157 10.78 17.71 -3.92
CA GLU A 157 11.09 16.34 -4.35
C GLU A 157 9.84 15.47 -4.53
N GLY A 158 8.65 15.96 -4.16
CA GLY A 158 7.41 15.20 -4.26
C GLY A 158 7.39 13.99 -3.31
N ARG A 159 8.10 14.04 -2.19
CA ARG A 159 8.17 12.95 -1.21
C ARG A 159 7.04 13.06 -0.18
N PRO A 160 6.66 11.96 0.48
CA PRO A 160 5.75 12.04 1.61
C PRO A 160 6.32 12.95 2.70
N GLU A 161 5.46 13.82 3.23
CA GLU A 161 5.74 14.49 4.50
C GLU A 161 5.53 13.51 5.66
N PHE A 162 6.17 13.74 6.80
CA PHE A 162 6.05 12.86 7.96
C PHE A 162 5.60 13.62 9.22
N PHE A 163 4.57 13.12 9.87
CA PHE A 163 4.19 13.48 11.25
C PHE A 163 5.04 12.74 12.28
N ILE A 164 5.45 11.51 11.97
CA ILE A 164 6.33 10.66 12.78
C ILE A 164 7.33 9.99 11.83
N GLN A 165 8.62 10.07 12.17
CA GLN A 165 9.72 9.53 11.37
C GLN A 165 10.94 9.19 12.23
N ASP A 166 11.88 8.50 11.62
CA ASP A 166 13.26 8.24 12.04
C ASP A 166 13.49 7.31 13.23
N ILE A 167 14.77 7.04 13.49
CA ILE A 167 15.33 6.32 14.62
C ILE A 167 16.51 7.17 15.15
N PRO A 168 16.46 7.66 16.39
CA PRO A 168 15.31 7.65 17.30
C PRO A 168 14.12 8.45 16.75
N ILE A 169 12.90 8.14 17.20
CA ILE A 169 11.66 8.73 16.70
C ILE A 169 11.66 10.25 16.86
N ARG A 170 11.34 10.95 15.77
CA ARG A 170 11.10 12.39 15.68
C ARG A 170 9.72 12.66 15.12
N GLY A 171 9.08 13.75 15.54
CA GLY A 171 7.76 14.09 15.04
C GLY A 171 6.98 15.01 15.93
N LYS A 172 5.75 15.32 15.51
CA LYS A 172 4.80 16.16 16.26
C LYS A 172 4.02 15.37 17.31
N ILE A 173 3.91 14.05 17.12
CA ILE A 173 3.14 13.15 17.97
C ILE A 173 4.14 12.40 18.86
N PRO A 174 4.09 12.58 20.20
CA PRO A 174 4.99 11.88 21.10
C PRO A 174 4.66 10.38 21.14
N ILE A 175 5.69 9.55 21.05
CA ILE A 175 5.59 8.10 21.29
C ILE A 175 6.39 7.79 22.55
N GLU A 176 5.68 7.44 23.62
CA GLU A 176 6.30 7.11 24.91
C GLU A 176 6.93 5.71 24.92
N ARG A 177 6.30 4.77 24.22
CA ARG A 177 6.71 3.36 24.16
C ARG A 177 6.82 2.92 22.70
N PRO A 178 8.03 2.97 22.11
CA PRO A 178 8.22 2.59 20.71
C PRO A 178 8.33 1.07 20.53
N GLU A 179 8.37 0.26 21.59
CA GLU A 179 8.64 -1.17 21.43
C GLU A 179 7.45 -1.92 20.80
N LEU A 180 7.69 -2.59 19.66
CA LEU A 180 6.69 -3.38 18.96
C LEU A 180 6.99 -4.88 19.06
N TYR A 181 6.18 -5.61 19.82
CA TYR A 181 6.38 -7.06 20.05
C TYR A 181 5.55 -7.96 19.15
N TYR A 182 4.56 -7.40 18.45
CA TYR A 182 3.65 -8.12 17.56
C TYR A 182 3.49 -7.31 16.28
N GLY A 183 3.46 -8.00 15.14
CA GLY A 183 3.34 -7.39 13.82
C GLY A 183 3.04 -8.44 12.76
N GLU A 184 3.05 -8.01 11.51
CA GLU A 184 2.76 -8.81 10.33
C GLU A 184 3.99 -9.53 9.76
N SER A 185 5.19 -9.11 10.18
CA SER A 185 6.45 -9.80 9.91
C SER A 185 6.27 -11.24 10.33
N PRO A 186 6.56 -12.23 9.46
CA PRO A 186 6.27 -13.62 9.74
C PRO A 186 6.98 -14.03 11.03
N ALA A 187 6.22 -14.01 12.12
CA ALA A 187 6.63 -14.57 13.38
C ALA A 187 6.74 -16.06 13.09
N ARG A 188 7.97 -16.54 12.86
CA ARG A 188 8.20 -17.98 12.87
C ARG A 188 7.70 -18.48 14.22
N SER A 189 6.55 -19.16 14.21
CA SER A 189 6.17 -20.03 15.29
C SER A 189 7.30 -21.03 15.41
N LEU A 190 8.08 -20.91 16.48
CA LEU A 190 9.06 -21.92 16.83
C LEU A 190 8.26 -23.14 17.31
N SER A 191 7.93 -24.04 16.38
CA SER A 191 7.73 -25.46 16.67
C SER A 191 9.06 -26.17 16.57
#